data_AF-A0A7Z1R2X0-F1
#
_entry.id   AF-A0A7Z1R2X0-F1
#
_cell.length_a   1.000
_cell.length_b   1.000
_cell.length_c   1.000
_cell.angle_alpha   90.00
_cell.angle_beta   90.00
_cell.angle_gamma   90.00
#
_symmetry.space_group_name_H-M   'P 1'
#
loop_
_entity.id
_entity.type
_entity.pdbx_description
1 polymer ?
#
loop_
_entity_poly.entity_id
_entity_poly.type
_entity_poly.pdbx_seq_one_letter_code
_entity_poly.pdbx_strand_id
1 'polypeptide(L)'
;MIELPENFDSVFRYIVVVSQRAEQLINGAKPRMESRHGKPTLAAMDDVDAGLVPWRVLSQAEIDAQRQAIVEQFRAEVAGEGFEPEHARPIPDVLPTLVSSDDEEEVAAPVPEDRDNELVRLQRLLGMAGGRGAVGGGADEFDEERDEDERDADEEELDVEEEAEELILDVDDGFGDED
;
A
#
# COMPACT_ATOMS: atom_id res chain seq x y z
N MET A 1 26.19 -1.19 -3.71
CA MET A 1 25.87 -0.35 -2.54
C MET A 1 25.06 0.80 -3.10
N ILE A 2 23.89 1.14 -2.55
CA ILE A 2 23.10 2.27 -3.05
C ILE A 2 23.90 3.53 -2.72
N GLU A 3 24.30 4.28 -3.75
CA GLU A 3 24.94 5.59 -3.57
C GLU A 3 23.85 6.57 -3.16
N LEU A 4 24.05 7.24 -2.02
CA LEU A 4 23.09 8.21 -1.53
C LEU A 4 23.35 9.57 -2.18
N PRO A 5 22.32 10.22 -2.73
CA PRO A 5 22.49 11.59 -3.21
C PRO A 5 22.76 12.53 -2.03
N GLU A 6 23.56 13.59 -2.28
CA GLU A 6 24.16 14.45 -1.24
C GLU A 6 23.14 15.11 -0.30
N ASN A 7 21.90 15.25 -0.75
CA ASN A 7 20.80 15.79 0.05
C ASN A 7 20.29 14.83 1.12
N PHE A 8 20.59 13.53 1.05
CA PHE A 8 20.16 12.52 2.01
C PHE A 8 21.28 12.05 2.94
N ASP A 9 20.96 11.87 4.22
CA ASP A 9 21.86 11.37 5.26
C ASP A 9 21.55 9.90 5.67
N SER A 10 20.44 9.34 5.17
CA SER A 10 19.95 8.02 5.54
C SER A 10 19.22 7.35 4.38
N VAL A 11 19.61 6.10 4.11
CA VAL A 11 19.00 5.25 3.06
C VAL A 11 17.50 5.11 3.29
N PHE A 12 17.07 4.97 4.55
CA PHE A 12 15.66 4.82 4.88
C PHE A 12 14.87 6.08 4.55
N ARG A 13 15.45 7.27 4.78
CA ARG A 13 14.80 8.54 4.43
C ARG A 13 14.69 8.68 2.92
N TYR A 14 15.73 8.33 2.18
CA TYR A 14 15.68 8.27 0.72
C TYR A 14 14.53 7.37 0.23
N ILE A 15 14.46 6.14 0.74
CA ILE A 15 13.40 5.18 0.38
C ILE A 15 12.02 5.75 0.68
N VAL A 16 11.79 6.34 1.87
CA VAL A 16 10.49 6.90 2.24
C VAL A 16 10.07 8.02 1.30
N VAL A 17 10.98 8.95 0.97
CA VAL A 17 10.68 10.07 0.05
C VAL A 17 10.37 9.55 -1.35
N VAL A 18 11.15 8.61 -1.87
CA VAL A 18 10.91 7.97 -3.16
C VAL A 18 9.58 7.22 -3.17
N SER A 19 9.26 6.46 -2.13
CA SER A 19 8.00 5.71 -2.03
C SER A 19 6.79 6.65 -2.02
N GLN A 20 6.83 7.72 -1.23
CA GLN A 20 5.77 8.73 -1.23
C GLN A 20 5.63 9.41 -2.58
N ARG A 21 6.73 9.70 -3.27
CA ARG A 21 6.68 10.27 -4.61
C ARG A 21 6.09 9.28 -5.63
N ALA A 22 6.47 8.02 -5.56
CA ALA A 22 5.93 6.97 -6.43
C ALA A 22 4.41 6.81 -6.22
N GLU A 23 3.92 6.87 -4.98
CA GLU A 23 2.49 6.86 -4.66
C GLU A 23 1.76 8.06 -5.31
N GLN A 24 2.35 9.25 -5.29
CA GLN A 24 1.79 10.40 -6.01
C GLN A 24 1.69 10.14 -7.52
N LEU A 25 2.72 9.57 -8.13
CA LEU A 25 2.70 9.23 -9.57
C LEU A 25 1.64 8.18 -9.89
N ILE A 26 1.48 7.17 -9.03
CA ILE A 26 0.42 6.14 -9.15
C ILE A 26 -0.97 6.79 -9.06
N ASN A 27 -1.14 7.77 -8.18
CA ASN A 27 -2.36 8.55 -8.05
C ASN A 27 -2.57 9.58 -9.17
N GLY A 28 -1.75 9.57 -10.23
CA GLY A 28 -1.90 10.41 -11.41
C GLY A 28 -1.22 11.78 -11.32
N ALA A 29 -0.35 12.01 -10.33
CA ALA A 29 0.46 13.22 -10.30
C ALA A 29 1.41 13.27 -11.52
N LYS A 30 1.62 14.48 -12.06
CA LYS A 30 2.55 14.68 -13.16
C LYS A 30 4.01 14.42 -12.72
N PRO A 31 4.82 13.68 -13.49
CA PRO A 31 6.27 13.61 -13.32
C PRO A 31 6.90 15.01 -13.36
N ARG A 32 7.94 15.25 -12.56
CA ARG A 32 8.64 16.56 -12.56
C ARG A 32 9.79 16.57 -13.57
N MET A 33 10.40 15.41 -13.80
CA MET A 33 11.39 15.14 -14.84
C MET A 33 10.83 14.16 -15.87
N GLU A 34 11.33 14.24 -17.09
CA GLU A 34 11.14 13.18 -18.09
C GLU A 34 12.03 11.98 -17.72
N SER A 35 11.40 10.92 -17.23
CA SER A 35 12.08 9.66 -16.96
C SER A 35 12.08 8.78 -18.21
N ARG A 36 13.19 8.07 -18.43
CA ARG A 36 13.26 6.99 -19.44
C ARG A 36 12.47 5.75 -19.00
N HIS A 37 12.06 5.68 -17.74
CA HIS A 37 11.46 4.51 -17.13
C HIS A 37 9.94 4.64 -17.09
N GLY A 38 9.23 3.61 -17.55
CA GLY A 38 7.76 3.54 -17.42
C GLY A 38 7.26 3.19 -16.02
N LYS A 39 8.13 2.64 -15.15
CA LYS A 39 7.75 2.24 -13.78
C LYS A 39 7.72 3.47 -12.86
N PRO A 40 6.62 3.70 -12.10
CA PRO A 40 6.46 4.90 -11.28
C PRO A 40 7.53 5.04 -10.20
N THR A 41 8.01 3.93 -9.62
CA THR A 41 9.08 3.97 -8.62
C THR A 41 10.41 4.45 -9.18
N LEU A 42 10.74 4.09 -10.43
CA LEU A 42 11.98 4.55 -11.09
C LEU A 42 11.86 6.01 -11.53
N ALA A 43 10.71 6.41 -12.07
CA ALA A 43 10.45 7.82 -12.37
C ALA A 43 10.48 8.69 -11.09
N ALA A 44 10.02 8.16 -9.96
CA ALA A 44 10.13 8.82 -8.67
C ALA A 44 11.58 8.93 -8.17
N MET A 45 12.43 7.93 -8.41
CA MET A 45 13.88 8.02 -8.13
C MET A 45 14.49 9.15 -8.95
N ASP A 46 14.23 9.22 -10.26
CA ASP A 46 14.73 10.30 -11.13
C ASP A 46 14.29 11.69 -10.63
N ASP A 47 13.00 11.85 -10.26
CA ASP A 47 12.47 13.09 -9.69
C ASP A 47 13.18 13.50 -8.38
N VAL A 48 13.49 12.52 -7.51
CA VAL A 48 14.14 12.75 -6.20
C VAL A 48 15.64 13.04 -6.36
N ASP A 49 16.31 12.27 -7.22
CA ASP A 49 17.75 12.39 -7.50
C ASP A 49 18.05 13.72 -8.21
N ALA A 50 17.13 14.20 -9.05
CA ALA A 50 17.19 15.54 -9.64
C ALA A 50 16.93 16.69 -8.66
N GLY A 51 16.59 16.39 -7.40
CA GLY A 51 16.27 17.40 -6.38
C GLY A 51 14.96 18.14 -6.62
N LEU A 52 14.09 17.64 -7.52
CA LEU A 52 12.79 18.25 -7.85
C LEU A 52 11.70 17.92 -6.82
N VAL A 53 12.00 17.02 -5.87
CA VAL A 53 11.10 16.65 -4.77
C VAL A 53 11.56 17.31 -3.48
N PRO A 54 10.90 18.40 -3.04
CA PRO A 54 11.25 19.04 -1.78
C PRO A 54 10.85 18.13 -0.61
N TRP A 55 11.77 17.94 0.33
CA TRP A 55 11.51 17.26 1.59
C TRP A 55 12.35 17.92 2.69
N ARG A 56 11.88 17.81 3.94
CA ARG A 56 12.62 18.26 5.12
C ARG A 56 12.16 17.51 6.36
N VAL A 57 12.98 17.48 7.38
CA VAL A 57 12.58 17.01 8.71
C VAL A 57 11.80 18.13 9.40
N LEU A 58 10.63 17.79 9.95
CA LEU A 58 9.82 18.71 10.74
C LEU A 58 10.35 18.78 12.18
N SER A 59 10.29 19.96 12.78
CA SER A 59 10.57 20.14 14.21
C SER A 59 9.47 19.53 15.08
N GLN A 60 9.78 19.24 16.35
CA GLN A 60 8.82 18.68 17.29
C GLN A 60 7.56 19.54 17.43
N ALA A 61 7.73 20.86 17.50
CA ALA A 61 6.61 21.81 17.59
C ALA A 61 5.70 21.76 16.34
N GLU A 62 6.27 21.60 15.14
CA GLU A 62 5.50 21.44 13.90
C GLU A 62 4.75 20.11 13.87
N ILE A 63 5.39 19.02 14.31
CA ILE A 63 4.76 17.70 14.40
C ILE A 63 3.58 17.76 15.36
N ASP A 64 3.73 18.39 16.53
CA ASP A 64 2.66 18.50 17.53
C ASP A 64 1.52 19.38 17.02
N ALA A 65 1.83 20.48 16.33
CA ALA A 65 0.82 21.31 15.68
C ALA A 65 0.04 20.55 14.60
N GLN A 66 0.73 19.76 13.76
CA GLN A 66 0.09 18.96 12.71
C GLN A 66 -0.81 17.87 13.31
N ARG A 67 -0.36 17.19 14.37
CA ARG A 67 -1.18 16.21 15.11
C ARG A 67 -2.42 16.86 15.69
N GLN A 68 -2.27 18.02 16.32
CA GLN A 68 -3.40 18.74 16.90
C GLN A 68 -4.42 19.16 15.83
N ALA A 69 -3.96 19.62 14.66
CA ALA A 69 -4.82 19.97 13.54
C ALA A 69 -5.62 18.76 13.01
N ILE A 70 -4.98 17.59 12.89
CA ILE A 70 -5.66 16.35 12.48
C ILE A 70 -6.72 15.94 13.51
N VAL A 71 -6.40 16.00 14.80
CA VAL A 71 -7.35 15.70 15.88
C VAL A 71 -8.53 16.67 15.88
N GLU A 72 -8.27 17.95 15.63
CA GLU A 72 -9.32 18.96 15.54
C GLU A 72 -10.22 18.75 14.33
N GLN A 73 -9.66 18.46 13.15
CA GLN A 73 -10.41 18.12 11.96
C GLN A 73 -11.31 16.90 12.22
N PHE A 74 -10.75 15.81 12.76
CA PHE A 74 -11.51 14.61 13.06
C PHE A 74 -12.60 14.87 14.10
N ARG A 75 -12.31 15.66 15.14
CA ARG A 75 -13.30 16.08 16.12
C ARG A 75 -14.43 16.85 15.45
N ALA A 76 -14.13 17.76 14.53
CA ALA A 76 -15.16 18.52 13.82
C ALA A 76 -16.04 17.63 12.93
N GLU A 77 -15.44 16.65 12.26
CA GLU A 77 -16.17 15.65 11.45
C GLU A 77 -17.07 14.76 12.33
N VAL A 78 -16.57 14.27 13.47
CA VAL A 78 -17.32 13.38 14.38
C VAL A 78 -18.36 14.13 15.22
N ALA A 79 -18.08 15.36 15.68
CA ALA A 79 -19.02 16.15 16.46
C ALA A 79 -20.22 16.65 15.64
N GLY A 80 -20.13 16.64 14.31
CA GLY A 80 -21.26 16.87 13.42
C GLY A 80 -22.34 15.78 13.48
N GLU A 81 -22.00 14.59 13.96
CA GLU A 81 -22.90 13.44 14.11
C GLU A 81 -23.33 13.21 15.56
N GLY A 82 -23.84 14.23 16.26
CA GLY A 82 -24.55 14.05 17.54
C GLY A 82 -23.79 13.29 18.65
N PHE A 83 -22.46 13.22 18.55
CA PHE A 83 -21.62 12.55 19.53
C PHE A 83 -21.45 13.48 20.74
N GLU A 84 -22.38 13.40 21.69
CA GLU A 84 -22.17 13.93 23.04
C GLU A 84 -21.01 13.15 23.66
N PRO A 85 -19.87 13.79 24.00
CA PRO A 85 -18.77 13.10 24.62
C PRO A 85 -19.24 12.63 26.01
N GLU A 86 -19.58 11.35 26.13
CA GLU A 86 -19.73 10.75 27.46
C GLU A 86 -18.47 11.06 28.26
N HIS A 87 -18.68 11.57 29.48
CA HIS A 87 -17.62 11.92 30.41
C HIS A 87 -16.52 10.86 30.36
N ALA A 88 -15.28 11.31 30.12
CA ALA A 88 -14.10 10.45 30.03
C ALA A 88 -14.03 9.53 31.25
N ARG A 89 -14.58 8.33 31.11
CA ARG A 89 -14.46 7.26 32.09
C ARG A 89 -12.96 7.00 32.24
N PRO A 90 -12.44 6.98 33.48
CA PRO A 90 -11.02 6.76 33.69
C PRO A 90 -10.64 5.46 33.00
N ILE A 91 -9.70 5.54 32.05
CA ILE A 91 -9.15 4.35 31.40
C ILE A 91 -8.52 3.53 32.53
N PRO A 92 -8.96 2.29 32.77
CA PRO A 92 -8.36 1.47 33.80
C PRO A 92 -6.88 1.29 33.50
N ASP A 93 -6.05 1.39 34.54
CA ASP A 93 -4.58 1.26 34.46
C ASP A 93 -4.15 -0.13 33.94
N VAL A 94 -5.08 -1.08 33.99
CA VAL A 94 -4.98 -2.38 33.33
C VAL A 94 -5.85 -2.37 32.07
N LEU A 95 -5.22 -2.55 30.92
CA LEU A 95 -5.96 -3.02 29.74
C LEU A 95 -6.68 -4.31 30.16
N PRO A 96 -7.96 -4.51 29.80
CA PRO A 96 -8.67 -5.73 30.14
C PRO A 96 -8.01 -6.90 29.42
N THR A 97 -7.03 -7.52 30.07
CA THR A 97 -6.39 -8.74 29.62
C THR A 97 -7.34 -9.88 29.94
N LEU A 98 -8.45 -10.03 29.20
CA LEU A 98 -9.40 -11.16 29.28
C LEU A 98 -9.41 -11.85 30.66
N VAL A 99 -9.60 -11.07 31.72
CA VAL A 99 -9.89 -11.64 33.03
C VAL A 99 -11.34 -12.01 32.89
N SER A 100 -11.59 -13.32 32.80
CA SER A 100 -12.89 -13.88 33.12
C SER A 100 -13.27 -13.31 34.47
N SER A 101 -14.09 -12.27 34.46
CA SER A 101 -14.71 -11.73 35.66
C SER A 101 -15.69 -12.80 36.13
N ASP A 102 -15.23 -13.65 37.03
CA ASP A 102 -16.07 -14.38 37.99
C ASP A 102 -16.68 -13.36 38.98
N ASP A 103 -17.40 -12.37 38.45
CA ASP A 103 -18.33 -11.54 39.20
C ASP A 103 -19.72 -11.93 38.73
N GLU A 104 -20.47 -12.49 39.67
CA GLU A 104 -21.78 -13.07 39.50
C GLU A 104 -22.80 -12.01 39.07
N GLU A 105 -22.92 -11.79 37.77
CA GLU A 105 -24.17 -11.32 37.20
C GLU A 105 -25.10 -12.53 37.16
N GLU A 106 -26.20 -12.49 37.91
CA GLU A 106 -27.29 -13.46 37.84
C GLU A 106 -27.96 -13.36 36.45
N VAL A 107 -27.24 -13.78 35.42
CA VAL A 107 -27.82 -14.18 34.15
C VAL A 107 -28.57 -15.46 34.45
N ALA A 108 -29.90 -15.33 34.58
CA ALA A 108 -30.82 -16.45 34.69
C ALA A 108 -30.34 -17.55 33.75
N ALA A 109 -29.91 -18.68 34.35
CA ALA A 109 -29.34 -19.80 33.61
C ALA A 109 -30.22 -20.07 32.38
N PRO A 110 -29.67 -20.13 31.16
CA PRO A 110 -30.45 -20.58 30.03
C PRO A 110 -30.97 -21.96 30.42
N VAL A 111 -32.30 -22.09 30.47
CA VAL A 111 -32.96 -23.37 30.71
C VAL A 111 -32.26 -24.37 29.80
N PRO A 112 -31.75 -25.51 30.31
CA PRO A 112 -31.07 -26.47 29.47
C PRO A 112 -32.08 -26.96 28.44
N GLU A 113 -32.09 -26.37 27.25
CA GLU A 113 -32.75 -26.95 26.10
C GLU A 113 -32.04 -28.28 25.90
N ASP A 114 -32.77 -29.39 26.04
CA ASP A 114 -32.23 -30.74 25.92
C ASP A 114 -31.33 -30.79 24.69
N ARG A 115 -30.06 -31.24 24.84
CA ARG A 115 -29.06 -31.32 23.76
C ARG A 115 -29.60 -31.93 22.47
N ASP A 116 -30.63 -32.77 22.59
CA ASP A 116 -31.33 -33.40 21.49
C ASP A 116 -32.02 -32.38 20.57
N ASN A 117 -32.54 -31.27 21.11
CA ASN A 117 -33.15 -30.18 20.34
C ASN A 117 -32.11 -29.41 19.51
N GLU A 118 -30.92 -29.19 20.07
CA GLU A 118 -29.81 -28.54 19.37
C GLU A 118 -29.30 -29.41 18.21
N LEU A 119 -29.15 -30.72 18.43
CA LEU A 119 -28.75 -31.66 17.39
C LEU A 119 -29.77 -31.74 16.26
N VAL A 120 -31.06 -31.75 16.57
CA VAL A 120 -32.13 -31.73 15.56
C VAL A 120 -32.13 -30.41 14.78
N ARG A 121 -31.90 -29.28 15.46
CA ARG A 121 -31.79 -27.97 14.81
C ARG A 121 -30.59 -27.91 13.86
N LEU A 122 -29.43 -28.41 14.30
CA LEU A 122 -28.21 -28.48 13.50
C LEU A 122 -28.36 -29.43 12.30
N GLN A 123 -29.01 -30.60 12.49
CA GLN A 123 -29.27 -31.54 11.40
C GLN A 123 -30.27 -31.00 10.36
N ARG A 124 -31.23 -30.17 10.77
CA ARG A 124 -32.12 -29.46 9.84
C ARG A 124 -31.38 -28.35 9.08
N LEU A 125 -30.51 -27.61 9.77
CA LEU A 125 -29.69 -26.56 9.15
C LEU A 125 -28.70 -27.16 8.13
N LEU A 126 -28.13 -28.32 8.45
CA LEU A 126 -27.24 -29.08 7.57
C LEU A 126 -28.00 -29.93 6.53
N GLY A 127 -29.33 -29.80 6.44
CA GLY A 127 -30.16 -30.46 5.42
C GLY A 127 -30.21 -31.98 5.50
N MET A 128 -29.78 -32.59 6.62
CA MET A 128 -29.63 -34.04 6.76
C MET A 128 -30.91 -34.75 7.25
N ALA A 129 -31.87 -34.04 7.84
CA ALA A 129 -33.06 -34.65 8.42
C ALA A 129 -34.24 -34.69 7.43
N GLY A 130 -34.27 -35.70 6.57
CA GLY A 130 -35.41 -35.97 5.69
C GLY A 130 -35.15 -37.05 4.64
N GLY A 131 -34.95 -38.30 5.06
CA GLY A 131 -34.78 -39.40 4.12
C GLY A 131 -36.02 -39.67 3.26
N ARG A 132 -35.94 -39.34 1.97
CA ARG A 132 -36.65 -40.03 0.88
C ARG A 132 -35.95 -39.75 -0.48
N GLY A 133 -35.14 -40.72 -0.90
CA GLY A 133 -35.09 -41.18 -2.30
C GLY A 133 -34.21 -40.44 -3.31
N ALA A 134 -33.02 -41.03 -3.55
CA ALA A 134 -32.41 -41.32 -4.86
C ALA A 134 -32.00 -40.20 -5.84
N VAL A 135 -30.92 -40.52 -6.60
CA VAL A 135 -30.30 -39.80 -7.74
C VAL A 135 -29.50 -38.58 -7.29
N GLY A 136 -28.19 -38.44 -7.51
CA GLY A 136 -27.26 -39.04 -8.45
C GLY A 136 -26.21 -37.96 -8.70
N GLY A 137 -25.10 -37.96 -7.95
CA GLY A 137 -24.03 -36.98 -8.11
C GLY A 137 -23.08 -37.43 -9.20
N GLY A 138 -23.23 -36.82 -10.37
CA GLY A 138 -22.34 -36.98 -11.51
C GLY A 138 -20.93 -36.49 -11.19
N ALA A 139 -19.97 -37.13 -11.84
CA ALA A 139 -18.61 -36.64 -11.96
C ALA A 139 -18.62 -35.34 -12.75
N ASP A 140 -18.14 -34.25 -12.16
CA ASP A 140 -17.68 -33.09 -12.93
C ASP A 140 -16.17 -33.26 -13.14
N GLU A 141 -15.84 -33.47 -14.41
CA GLU A 141 -14.50 -33.41 -14.98
C GLU A 141 -13.82 -32.10 -14.59
N PHE A 142 -12.57 -32.21 -14.12
CA PHE A 142 -11.64 -31.08 -14.11
C PHE A 142 -11.30 -30.77 -15.57
N ASP A 143 -11.90 -29.71 -16.10
CA ASP A 143 -11.53 -29.09 -17.36
C ASP A 143 -10.23 -28.28 -17.15
N GLU A 144 -9.09 -28.93 -17.39
CA GLU A 144 -7.79 -28.25 -17.50
C GLU A 144 -7.67 -27.65 -18.91
N GLU A 145 -8.25 -26.46 -19.12
CA GLU A 145 -7.84 -25.63 -20.27
C GLU A 145 -6.42 -25.09 -20.00
N ARG A 146 -5.45 -25.80 -20.57
CA ARG A 146 -4.06 -25.39 -20.71
C ARG A 146 -3.99 -24.40 -21.87
N ASP A 147 -4.01 -23.11 -21.55
CA ASP A 147 -3.72 -22.06 -22.52
C ASP A 147 -2.27 -22.20 -23.02
N GLU A 148 -2.15 -22.56 -24.29
CA GLU A 148 -0.92 -22.59 -25.07
C GLU A 148 -0.54 -21.15 -25.46
N ASP A 149 0.25 -20.47 -24.63
CA ASP A 149 0.93 -19.23 -25.03
C ASP A 149 2.17 -19.60 -25.89
N GLU A 150 1.93 -19.86 -27.18
CA GLU A 150 2.93 -19.71 -28.23
C GLU A 150 3.31 -18.21 -28.34
N ARG A 151 4.45 -17.83 -27.77
CA ARG A 151 5.12 -16.59 -28.16
C ARG A 151 6.34 -16.93 -28.98
N ASP A 152 6.13 -16.85 -30.28
CA ASP A 152 7.13 -16.91 -31.32
C ASP A 152 8.28 -15.94 -31.03
N ALA A 153 9.47 -16.46 -31.29
CA ALA A 153 10.73 -15.75 -31.28
C ALA A 153 10.86 -14.94 -32.58
N ASP A 154 10.80 -13.62 -32.47
CA ASP A 154 11.30 -12.72 -33.51
C ASP A 154 12.49 -11.95 -32.94
N GLU A 155 13.67 -12.51 -33.20
CA GLU A 155 14.96 -11.82 -33.15
C GLU A 155 14.98 -10.79 -34.30
N GLU A 156 14.64 -9.52 -34.03
CA GLU A 156 15.00 -8.43 -34.94
C GLU A 156 16.40 -7.91 -34.59
N GLU A 157 17.36 -8.45 -35.33
CA GLU A 157 18.71 -7.96 -35.56
C GLU A 157 18.66 -6.48 -36.01
N LEU A 158 19.03 -5.55 -35.12
CA LEU A 158 19.22 -4.15 -35.50
C LEU A 158 20.68 -3.91 -35.84
N ASP A 159 20.96 -3.89 -37.15
CA ASP A 159 22.18 -3.38 -37.77
C ASP A 159 22.46 -1.96 -37.26
N VAL A 160 23.57 -1.80 -36.52
CA VAL A 160 24.11 -0.50 -36.13
C VAL A 160 25.05 -0.07 -37.26
N GLU A 161 24.50 0.65 -38.26
CA GLU A 161 25.32 1.44 -39.17
C GLU A 161 25.86 2.66 -38.42
N GLU A 162 27.16 2.63 -38.23
CA GLU A 162 28.04 3.66 -37.70
C GLU A 162 28.12 4.81 -38.73
N GLU A 163 27.44 5.93 -38.48
CA GLU A 163 27.78 7.21 -39.12
C GLU A 163 28.10 8.26 -38.07
N ALA A 164 29.41 8.42 -37.88
CA ALA A 164 30.01 9.58 -37.26
C ALA A 164 29.83 10.78 -38.20
N GLU A 165 29.02 11.76 -37.80
CA GLU A 165 29.10 13.10 -38.37
C GLU A 165 29.72 14.05 -37.35
N GLU A 166 30.85 14.60 -37.77
CA GLU A 166 31.70 15.57 -37.11
C GLU A 166 30.91 16.81 -36.63
N LEU A 167 30.82 16.97 -35.31
CA LEU A 167 30.54 18.28 -34.72
C LEU A 167 31.89 19.01 -34.50
N ILE A 168 32.44 19.56 -35.58
CA ILE A 168 33.51 20.57 -35.47
C ILE A 168 32.84 21.85 -34.95
N LEU A 169 33.06 22.15 -33.67
CA LEU A 169 32.70 23.42 -33.07
C LEU A 169 33.99 24.14 -32.69
N ASP A 170 34.22 25.25 -33.38
CA ASP A 170 35.31 26.20 -33.21
C ASP A 170 35.52 26.62 -31.75
N VAL A 171 36.75 26.46 -31.26
CA VAL A 171 37.27 27.22 -30.12
C VAL A 171 38.65 27.75 -30.49
N ASP A 172 38.65 29.05 -30.76
CA ASP A 172 39.76 30.01 -30.69
C ASP A 172 40.79 29.66 -29.60
N ASP A 173 42.06 29.52 -30.00
CA ASP A 173 43.21 30.00 -29.22
C ASP A 173 44.47 29.97 -30.09
N GLY A 174 44.81 31.13 -30.65
CA GLY A 174 45.94 31.29 -31.58
C GLY A 174 46.50 32.70 -31.57
N PHE A 175 46.83 33.16 -30.36
CA PHE A 175 47.57 34.37 -30.03
C PHE A 175 48.78 34.56 -30.97
N GLY A 176 48.96 35.79 -31.48
CA GLY A 176 50.08 36.16 -32.33
C GLY A 176 51.39 36.40 -31.58
N ASP A 177 52.46 36.53 -32.37
CA ASP A 177 53.70 37.33 -32.21
C ASP A 177 54.72 36.73 -33.22
N GLU A 178 55.09 37.43 -34.31
CA GLU A 178 56.30 38.29 -34.45
C GLU A 178 57.58 37.53 -34.03
N ASP A 179 58.62 37.29 -34.85
CA ASP A 179 59.33 38.08 -35.88
C ASP A 179 59.91 37.19 -37.00
#